data_AF-A0A3C0TE75-F1
#
_entry.id   AF-A0A3C0TE75-F1
#
_cell.length_a   1.000
_cell.length_b   1.000
_cell.length_c   1.000
_cell.angle_alpha   90.00
_cell.angle_beta   90.00
_cell.angle_gamma   90.00
#
_symmetry.space_group_name_H-M   'P 1'
#
loop_
_entity.id
_entity.type
_entity.pdbx_description
1 polymer ?
#
loop_
_entity_poly.entity_id
_entity_poly.type
_entity_poly.pdbx_seq_one_letter_code
_entity_poly.pdbx_strand_id
1 'polypeptide(L)'
;MAWYEEARFYHIYPLGLLGAPGTNDYGEPVSRLRKLWPWIEHLKKLSVNALYIGPLFESGSHGYDTTDYKRLDSRLGTNDDLKEFVEACHEAGIRVILDGVFNHTGRDFFAFKDIRENRESSPYRDWYCNVNFGGNNEYNDG
;
A
#
# COMPACT_ATOMS: atom_id res chain seq x y z
N MET A 1 2.41 -5.70 31.13
CA MET A 1 2.02 -4.58 30.25
C MET A 1 1.88 -5.11 28.84
N ALA A 2 0.87 -4.64 28.12
CA ALA A 2 0.71 -4.98 26.71
C ALA A 2 1.79 -4.27 25.90
N TRP A 3 2.27 -4.87 24.81
CA TRP A 3 3.42 -4.33 24.06
C TRP A 3 3.22 -2.89 23.58
N TYR A 4 1.97 -2.51 23.26
CA TYR A 4 1.64 -1.19 22.73
C TYR A 4 1.70 -0.08 23.78
N GLU A 5 1.67 -0.41 25.07
CA GLU A 5 1.78 0.57 26.17
C GLU A 5 3.20 1.17 26.26
N GLU A 6 4.19 0.43 25.77
CA GLU A 6 5.61 0.83 25.75
C GLU A 6 6.12 1.05 24.31
N ALA A 7 5.20 1.12 23.33
CA ALA A 7 5.56 1.25 21.92
C ALA A 7 6.04 2.67 21.60
N ARG A 8 7.18 2.75 20.92
CA ARG A 8 7.75 3.98 20.36
C ARG A 8 7.73 3.81 18.85
N PHE A 9 6.83 4.53 18.22
CA PHE A 9 6.58 4.42 16.79
C PHE A 9 7.54 5.28 15.98
N TYR A 10 7.92 4.77 14.81
CA TYR A 10 8.49 5.54 13.72
C TYR A 10 7.64 5.33 12.47
N HIS A 11 7.36 6.39 11.72
CA HIS A 11 6.56 6.31 10.50
C HIS A 11 7.44 6.47 9.27
N ILE A 12 7.26 5.60 8.28
CA ILE A 12 7.91 5.69 6.96
C ILE A 12 6.85 5.71 5.87
N TYR A 13 6.91 6.70 4.98
CA TYR A 13 6.23 6.65 3.68
C TYR A 13 7.17 6.02 2.64
N PRO A 14 7.00 4.73 2.29
CA PRO A 14 8.03 3.97 1.57
C PRO A 14 8.20 4.42 0.12
N LEU A 15 7.11 4.72 -0.60
CA LEU A 15 7.16 5.17 -2.00
C LEU A 15 8.00 6.44 -2.14
N GLY A 16 7.75 7.44 -1.28
CA GLY A 16 8.51 8.70 -1.29
C GLY A 16 9.95 8.52 -0.83
N LEU A 17 10.17 7.83 0.30
CA LEU A 17 11.51 7.65 0.87
C LEU A 17 12.46 6.90 -0.07
N LEU A 18 11.93 5.92 -0.81
CA LEU A 18 12.71 5.03 -1.67
C LEU A 18 12.84 5.51 -3.12
N GLY A 19 12.27 6.69 -3.43
CA GLY A 19 12.28 7.26 -4.78
C GLY A 19 11.54 6.38 -5.80
N ALA A 20 10.41 5.81 -5.41
CA ALA A 20 9.53 5.12 -6.35
C ALA A 20 8.92 6.13 -7.35
N PRO A 21 8.66 5.73 -8.61
CA PRO A 21 7.92 6.56 -9.55
C PRO A 21 6.56 6.99 -9.00
N GLY A 22 6.15 8.24 -9.26
CA GLY A 22 4.89 8.80 -8.77
C GLY A 22 3.63 8.13 -9.34
N THR A 23 3.76 7.49 -10.50
CA THR A 23 2.73 6.69 -11.15
C THR A 23 3.26 5.27 -11.33
N ASN A 24 2.37 4.29 -11.15
CA ASN A 24 2.67 2.89 -11.37
C ASN A 24 2.39 2.51 -12.83
N ASP A 25 3.40 2.01 -13.52
CA ASP A 25 3.26 1.46 -14.87
C ASP A 25 2.85 -0.02 -14.87
N TYR A 26 2.74 -0.62 -13.67
CA TYR A 26 2.49 -2.03 -13.43
C TYR A 26 3.49 -2.95 -14.15
N GLY A 27 4.72 -2.45 -14.34
CA GLY A 27 5.81 -3.18 -14.96
C GLY A 27 6.46 -4.20 -14.02
N GLU A 28 7.67 -4.63 -14.40
CA GLU A 28 8.44 -5.58 -13.60
C GLU A 28 8.74 -5.03 -12.19
N PRO A 29 8.51 -5.83 -11.12
CA PRO A 29 8.79 -5.40 -9.77
C PRO A 29 10.24 -4.97 -9.57
N VAL A 30 10.44 -3.86 -8.87
CA VAL A 30 11.76 -3.37 -8.49
C VAL A 30 11.87 -3.44 -6.98
N SER A 31 12.74 -4.31 -6.46
CA SER A 31 12.96 -4.56 -5.02
C SER A 31 13.58 -3.37 -4.26
N ARG A 32 12.94 -2.21 -4.30
CA ARG A 32 13.36 -0.99 -3.61
C ARG A 32 13.23 -1.13 -2.09
N LEU A 33 12.29 -1.94 -1.59
CA LEU A 33 12.05 -2.14 -0.15
C LEU A 33 13.31 -2.61 0.59
N ARG A 34 14.19 -3.37 -0.08
CA ARG A 34 15.50 -3.80 0.46
C ARG A 34 16.39 -2.64 0.93
N LYS A 35 16.20 -1.43 0.38
CA LYS A 35 16.90 -0.23 0.82
C LYS A 35 16.50 0.23 2.24
N LEU A 36 15.47 -0.36 2.84
CA LEU A 36 15.09 -0.10 4.23
C LEU A 36 15.90 -0.90 5.26
N TRP A 37 16.73 -1.88 4.88
CA TRP A 37 17.51 -2.66 5.86
C TRP A 37 18.42 -1.80 6.73
N PRO A 38 19.17 -0.81 6.18
CA PRO A 38 19.95 0.12 7.01
C PRO A 38 19.10 0.94 7.98
N TRP A 39 17.80 1.13 7.70
CA TRP A 39 16.89 1.83 8.60
C TRP A 39 16.59 1.02 9.85
N ILE A 40 16.59 -0.31 9.80
CA ILE A 40 16.37 -1.17 10.99
C ILE A 40 17.40 -0.83 12.08
N GLU A 41 18.67 -0.70 11.72
CA GLU A 41 19.72 -0.29 12.66
C GLU A 41 19.58 1.15 13.14
N HIS A 42 19.09 2.05 12.28
CA HIS A 42 18.77 3.43 12.69
C HIS A 42 17.63 3.46 13.72
N LEU A 43 16.55 2.72 13.49
CA LEU A 43 15.41 2.61 14.41
C LEU A 43 15.85 2.07 15.78
N LYS A 44 16.70 1.04 15.80
CA LYS A 44 17.29 0.51 17.06
C LYS A 44 18.08 1.57 17.82
N LYS A 45 18.90 2.38 17.14
CA LYS A 45 19.66 3.48 17.77
C LYS A 45 18.74 4.54 18.40
N LEU A 46 17.57 4.77 17.81
CA LEU A 46 16.53 5.64 18.34
C LEU A 46 15.67 4.98 19.43
N SER A 47 15.95 3.72 19.78
CA SER A 47 15.13 2.90 20.67
C SER A 47 13.69 2.67 20.18
N VAL A 48 13.42 2.84 18.88
CA VAL A 48 12.12 2.53 18.27
C VAL A 48 11.89 1.00 18.31
N ASN A 49 10.68 0.59 18.65
CA ASN A 49 10.27 -0.83 18.69
C ASN A 49 8.98 -1.11 17.89
N ALA A 50 8.43 -0.11 17.21
CA ALA A 50 7.31 -0.24 16.29
C ALA A 50 7.51 0.63 15.05
N LEU A 51 7.44 0.04 13.87
CA LEU A 51 7.44 0.72 12.58
C LEU A 51 6.02 0.74 12.04
N TYR A 52 5.46 1.94 11.88
CA TYR A 52 4.31 2.16 11.03
C TYR A 52 4.82 2.45 9.63
N ILE A 53 4.51 1.59 8.68
CA ILE A 53 4.87 1.79 7.28
C ILE A 53 3.60 2.14 6.52
N GLY A 54 3.65 3.26 5.79
CA GLY A 54 2.56 3.74 4.95
C GLY A 54 2.20 2.74 3.85
N PRO A 55 1.38 3.13 2.87
CA PRO A 55 0.80 2.18 1.94
C PRO A 55 1.84 1.34 1.20
N LEU A 56 1.62 0.02 1.21
CA LEU A 56 2.48 -0.99 0.61
C LEU A 56 1.76 -1.80 -0.47
N PHE A 57 0.44 -1.84 -0.45
CA PHE A 57 -0.33 -2.60 -1.44
C PHE A 57 -0.25 -1.94 -2.83
N GLU A 58 -0.35 -2.75 -3.88
CA GLU A 58 -0.31 -2.28 -5.27
C GLU A 58 -1.29 -1.12 -5.47
N SER A 59 -0.78 -0.02 -6.02
CA SER A 59 -1.48 1.26 -6.13
C SER A 59 -1.12 1.94 -7.45
N GLY A 60 -2.00 2.80 -7.98
CA GLY A 60 -1.74 3.54 -9.21
C GLY A 60 -0.81 4.74 -9.05
N SER A 61 -0.80 5.38 -7.87
CA SER A 61 -0.09 6.64 -7.64
C SER A 61 0.56 6.72 -6.25
N HIS A 62 0.03 7.51 -5.33
CA HIS A 62 0.66 7.83 -4.04
C HIS A 62 0.48 6.75 -2.96
N GLY A 63 -0.04 5.58 -3.30
CA GLY A 63 -0.18 4.44 -2.39
C GLY A 63 -1.60 4.20 -1.85
N TYR A 64 -2.47 5.23 -1.82
CA TYR A 64 -3.82 5.10 -1.23
C TYR A 64 -4.91 4.78 -2.27
N ASP A 65 -4.58 4.76 -3.55
CA ASP A 65 -5.44 4.33 -4.65
C ASP A 65 -5.22 2.84 -4.96
N THR A 66 -5.48 1.97 -3.97
CA THR A 66 -5.17 0.53 -4.04
C THR A 66 -5.86 -0.16 -5.20
N THR A 67 -5.10 -1.01 -5.91
CA THR A 67 -5.53 -1.76 -7.09
C THR A 67 -5.46 -3.27 -6.86
N ASP A 68 -4.61 -3.74 -5.94
CA ASP A 68 -4.60 -5.11 -5.43
C ASP A 68 -4.10 -5.17 -3.97
N TYR A 69 -4.99 -5.52 -3.03
CA TYR A 69 -4.65 -5.69 -1.61
C TYR A 69 -3.78 -6.91 -1.30
N LYS A 70 -3.54 -7.81 -2.26
CA LYS A 70 -2.81 -9.07 -2.06
C LYS A 70 -1.36 -9.01 -2.54
N ARG A 71 -0.96 -7.89 -3.13
CA ARG A 71 0.36 -7.70 -3.74
C ARG A 71 1.04 -6.49 -3.13
N LEU A 72 2.32 -6.62 -2.81
CA LEU A 72 3.19 -5.48 -2.62
C LEU A 72 3.23 -4.68 -3.93
N ASP A 73 3.19 -3.35 -3.81
CA ASP A 73 3.36 -2.46 -4.94
C ASP A 73 4.65 -2.79 -5.71
N SER A 74 4.50 -3.04 -7.00
CA SER A 74 5.59 -3.44 -7.90
C SER A 74 6.73 -2.40 -7.93
N ARG A 75 6.46 -1.14 -7.61
CA ARG A 75 7.52 -0.12 -7.47
C ARG A 75 8.38 -0.32 -6.22
N LEU A 76 7.92 -1.09 -5.24
CA LEU A 76 8.62 -1.41 -4.00
C LEU A 76 9.23 -2.81 -3.99
N GLY A 77 8.65 -3.77 -4.71
CA GLY A 77 9.22 -5.10 -4.90
C GLY A 77 8.15 -6.18 -5.00
N THR A 78 8.44 -7.33 -4.41
CA THR A 78 7.56 -8.51 -4.37
C THR A 78 7.03 -8.79 -2.96
N ASN A 79 6.05 -9.68 -2.84
CA ASN A 79 5.58 -10.17 -1.53
C ASN A 79 6.71 -10.84 -0.73
N ASP A 80 7.67 -11.49 -1.39
CA ASP A 80 8.83 -12.08 -0.74
C ASP A 80 9.75 -10.99 -0.17
N ASP A 81 9.98 -9.88 -0.89
CA ASP A 81 10.71 -8.73 -0.34
C ASP A 81 10.04 -8.16 0.92
N LEU A 82 8.70 -8.06 0.93
CA LEU A 82 7.96 -7.62 2.11
C LEU A 82 8.08 -8.60 3.28
N LYS A 83 7.97 -9.90 3.00
CA LYS A 83 8.14 -10.96 4.00
C LYS A 83 9.52 -10.90 4.64
N GLU A 84 10.58 -10.87 3.82
CA GLU A 84 11.97 -10.77 4.29
C GLU A 84 12.18 -9.52 5.14
N PHE A 85 11.56 -8.39 4.79
CA PHE A 85 11.68 -7.13 5.55
C PHE A 85 11.02 -7.23 6.91
N VAL A 86 9.80 -7.76 6.95
CA VAL A 86 9.05 -7.95 8.19
C VAL A 86 9.78 -8.92 9.12
N GLU A 87 10.36 -10.00 8.58
CA GLU A 87 11.20 -10.94 9.33
C GLU A 87 12.42 -10.22 9.93
N ALA A 88 13.16 -9.45 9.14
CA ALA A 88 14.31 -8.68 9.63
C ALA A 88 13.93 -7.64 10.71
N CYS A 89 12.78 -6.97 10.58
CA CYS A 89 12.27 -6.08 11.63
C CYS A 89 11.97 -6.85 12.92
N HIS A 90 11.32 -8.01 12.82
CA HIS A 90 10.99 -8.83 13.99
C HIS A 90 12.24 -9.37 14.70
N GLU A 91 13.26 -9.81 13.95
CA GLU A 91 14.56 -10.21 14.50
C GLU A 91 15.25 -9.07 15.28
N ALA A 92 15.05 -7.83 14.83
CA ALA A 92 15.51 -6.62 15.51
C ALA A 92 14.62 -6.18 16.71
N GLY A 93 13.55 -6.92 17.02
CA GLY A 93 12.59 -6.56 18.07
C GLY A 93 11.66 -5.40 17.69
N ILE A 94 11.51 -5.11 16.39
CA ILE A 94 10.66 -4.05 15.86
C ILE A 94 9.38 -4.68 15.28
N ARG A 95 8.22 -4.29 15.80
CA ARG A 95 6.92 -4.67 15.25
C ARG A 95 6.60 -3.85 14.00
N VAL A 96 5.95 -4.46 13.01
CA VAL A 96 5.52 -3.76 11.79
C VAL A 96 4.01 -3.59 11.76
N ILE A 97 3.55 -2.37 11.52
CA ILE A 97 2.14 -2.00 11.35
C ILE A 97 1.98 -1.52 9.91
N LEU A 98 1.10 -2.19 9.16
CA LEU A 98 0.79 -1.84 7.77
C LEU A 98 -0.39 -0.87 7.70
N ASP A 99 -0.37 0.02 6.73
CA ASP A 99 -1.48 0.89 6.39
C ASP A 99 -2.56 0.16 5.57
N GLY A 100 -3.75 0.00 6.16
CA GLY A 100 -4.90 -0.67 5.54
C GLY A 100 -5.92 0.34 5.00
N VAL A 101 -5.83 0.67 3.71
CA VAL A 101 -6.74 1.63 3.06
C VAL A 101 -8.05 0.94 2.66
N PHE A 102 -8.94 0.66 3.62
CA PHE A 102 -10.16 -0.10 3.37
C PHE A 102 -11.41 0.74 3.08
N ASN A 103 -11.33 2.06 3.31
CA ASN A 103 -12.47 2.95 3.08
C ASN A 103 -12.76 3.16 1.59
N HIS A 104 -11.76 3.04 0.73
CA HIS A 104 -11.87 3.29 -0.72
C HIS A 104 -10.81 2.49 -1.47
N THR A 105 -10.99 2.36 -2.80
CA THR A 105 -10.03 1.72 -3.71
C THR A 105 -9.68 2.67 -4.85
N GLY A 106 -8.58 2.39 -5.56
CA GLY A 106 -8.24 3.06 -6.81
C GLY A 106 -9.15 2.66 -7.98
N ARG A 107 -9.07 3.41 -9.08
CA ARG A 107 -9.87 3.18 -10.30
C ARG A 107 -9.49 1.90 -11.05
N ASP A 108 -8.26 1.42 -10.86
CA ASP A 108 -7.77 0.19 -11.50
C ASP A 108 -8.02 -1.07 -10.64
N PHE A 109 -8.67 -0.93 -9.48
CA PHE A 109 -9.12 -2.06 -8.68
C PHE A 109 -10.10 -2.93 -9.47
N PHE A 110 -10.01 -4.26 -9.33
CA PHE A 110 -10.76 -5.19 -10.17
C PHE A 110 -12.27 -4.91 -10.19
N ALA A 111 -12.86 -4.60 -9.04
CA ALA A 111 -14.28 -4.31 -8.91
C ALA A 111 -14.66 -2.99 -9.60
N PHE A 112 -13.83 -1.94 -9.48
CA PHE A 112 -14.11 -0.65 -10.11
C PHE A 112 -13.92 -0.70 -11.63
N LYS A 113 -12.93 -1.45 -12.12
CA LYS A 113 -12.77 -1.71 -13.57
C LYS A 113 -14.00 -2.40 -14.15
N ASP A 114 -14.49 -3.42 -13.48
CA ASP A 114 -15.70 -4.13 -13.90
C ASP A 114 -16.92 -3.19 -13.92
N ILE A 115 -17.06 -2.27 -12.95
CA ILE A 115 -18.11 -1.24 -12.99
C ILE A 115 -17.95 -0.30 -14.19
N ARG A 116 -16.72 0.11 -14.54
CA ARG A 116 -16.49 0.97 -15.72
C ARG A 116 -16.84 0.26 -17.02
N GLU A 117 -16.57 -1.04 -17.12
CA GLU A 117 -16.84 -1.86 -18.30
C GLU A 117 -18.31 -2.27 -18.43
N ASN A 118 -18.90 -2.78 -17.34
CA ASN A 118 -20.24 -3.40 -17.33
C ASN A 118 -21.33 -2.48 -16.79
N ARG A 119 -20.96 -1.34 -16.21
CA ARG A 119 -21.85 -0.29 -15.69
C ARG A 119 -22.93 -0.86 -14.77
N GLU A 120 -24.21 -0.60 -15.07
CA GLU A 120 -25.35 -1.10 -14.32
C GLU A 120 -25.40 -2.62 -14.22
N SER A 121 -24.75 -3.34 -15.15
CA SER A 121 -24.70 -4.81 -15.17
C SER A 121 -23.57 -5.40 -14.31
N SER A 122 -22.68 -4.57 -13.75
CA SER A 122 -21.59 -5.04 -12.91
C SER A 122 -22.12 -5.69 -11.63
N PRO A 123 -21.63 -6.89 -11.25
CA PRO A 123 -21.94 -7.50 -9.96
C PRO A 123 -21.34 -6.73 -8.78
N TYR A 124 -20.40 -5.82 -9.02
CA TYR A 124 -19.74 -5.02 -7.98
C TYR A 124 -20.32 -3.63 -7.80
N ARG A 125 -21.33 -3.25 -8.60
CA ARG A 125 -22.06 -1.96 -8.52
C ARG A 125 -22.33 -1.53 -7.08
N ASP A 126 -22.83 -2.45 -6.26
CA ASP A 126 -23.31 -2.17 -4.91
C ASP A 126 -22.17 -2.19 -3.85
N TRP A 127 -20.91 -2.40 -4.25
CA TRP A 127 -19.75 -2.23 -3.37
C TRP A 127 -19.37 -0.76 -3.16
N TYR A 128 -19.83 0.13 -4.05
CA TYR A 128 -19.52 1.56 -4.01
C TYR A 128 -20.80 2.36 -3.76
N CYS A 129 -20.70 3.41 -2.95
CA CYS A 129 -21.82 4.30 -2.70
C CYS A 129 -21.95 5.32 -3.84
N ASN A 130 -23.20 5.68 -4.16
CA ASN A 130 -23.54 6.80 -5.05
C ASN A 130 -22.91 6.74 -6.45
N VAL A 131 -22.74 5.54 -7.02
CA VAL A 131 -22.29 5.39 -8.40
C VAL A 131 -23.33 6.02 -9.33
N ASN A 132 -22.94 7.09 -10.03
CA ASN A 132 -23.81 7.81 -10.96
C ASN A 132 -23.46 7.42 -12.40
N PHE A 133 -24.22 6.50 -12.97
CA PHE A 133 -24.06 6.09 -14.37
C PHE A 133 -24.55 7.15 -15.37
N GLY A 134 -25.40 8.10 -14.97
CA GLY A 134 -25.88 9.16 -15.88
C GLY A 134 -24.98 10.40 -15.96
N GLY A 135 -23.91 10.45 -15.17
CA GLY A 135 -23.02 11.60 -15.06
C GLY A 135 -21.61 11.26 -15.53
N ASN A 136 -20.85 12.31 -15.85
CA ASN A 136 -19.46 12.20 -16.28
C ASN A 136 -18.53 12.94 -15.31
N ASN A 137 -17.24 12.60 -15.35
CA ASN A 137 -16.18 13.16 -14.53
C ASN A 137 -14.98 13.60 -15.41
N GLU A 138 -13.91 14.08 -14.80
CA GLU A 138 -12.68 14.52 -15.46
C GLU A 138 -11.93 13.41 -16.24
N TYR A 139 -12.25 12.14 -16.00
CA TYR A 139 -11.68 10.97 -16.66
C TYR A 139 -12.47 10.47 -17.87
N ASN A 140 -13.65 11.04 -18.16
CA ASN A 140 -14.48 10.69 -19.33
C ASN A 140 -14.85 9.21 -19.44
N ASP A 141 -15.23 8.56 -18.33
CA ASP A 141 -15.48 7.12 -18.29
C ASP A 141 -16.84 6.71 -17.72
N GLY A 142 -17.82 7.59 -17.84
CA GLY A 142 -19.19 7.40 -17.38
C GLY A 142 -20.16 8.25 -18.17
#